data_AF-A0A800JKK4-F1
#
_entry.id   AF-A0A800JKK4-F1
#
_cell.length_a   1.000
_cell.length_b   1.000
_cell.length_c   1.000
_cell.angle_alpha   90.00
_cell.angle_beta   90.00
_cell.angle_gamma   90.00
#
_symmetry.space_group_name_H-M   'P 1'
#
loop_
_entity.id
_entity.type
_entity.pdbx_description
1 polymer ?
#
loop_
_entity_poly.entity_id
_entity_poly.type
_entity_poly.pdbx_seq_one_letter_code
_entity_poly.pdbx_strand_id
1 'polypeptide(L)'
;MLRPKYLKRAKLLRKGVRKFLSYKKDLLSGQDNEEIEKKLEAFDQAISEKDKERVKVTATELTSICEKTVRPPRNPIIRENLEVIFVAIIIAIGIRSYCLQPFRIPTGSMQPTLNGIICHVDDPDRDPEYSKPSLIKTVWDKFSQGRTYVDITIPKGSKIERFQEVTRFKFFTSTRIYFEDSNMDPIKIGVPLKNIFQEKNSGGLGLRSALNIGRSSNFNNGEVNAHWVNGNHLPIEKDFVLRGHCDTGDQVLVNKMSYHFRRPNRGEVFVFNTKGIIGIGGGMKSQHYIKRLCGVPGDELEIRQNGGPLYVDDNPATEFGIVRVSEEYDGYTITRRMPGMPDRMGLNKISLKEEQYFALGDNSDNSADSRMWGTVPEENLLGPGLMVYWPFEHWGRIR
;
A
#
# COMPACT_ATOMS: atom_id res chain seq x y z
N MET A 1 54.16 26.35 -22.91
CA MET A 1 54.90 25.73 -21.80
C MET A 1 53.91 25.17 -20.78
N LEU A 2 53.88 23.85 -20.54
CA LEU A 2 52.94 23.24 -19.60
C LEU A 2 53.34 23.57 -18.16
N ARG A 3 52.41 24.15 -17.38
CA ARG A 3 52.66 24.49 -15.96
C ARG A 3 53.00 23.22 -15.16
N PRO A 4 54.08 23.22 -14.35
CA PRO A 4 54.46 22.08 -13.52
C PRO A 4 53.32 21.54 -12.64
N LYS A 5 53.23 20.20 -12.50
CA LYS A 5 52.16 19.51 -11.75
C LYS A 5 52.07 19.97 -10.29
N TYR A 6 53.20 20.26 -9.65
CA TYR A 6 53.22 20.72 -8.24
C TYR A 6 52.60 22.11 -8.09
N LEU A 7 52.83 23.04 -9.03
CA LEU A 7 52.19 24.37 -9.02
C LEU A 7 50.68 24.30 -9.26
N LYS A 8 50.22 23.35 -10.09
CA LYS A 8 48.77 23.11 -10.27
C LYS A 8 48.13 22.64 -8.97
N ARG A 9 48.77 21.70 -8.25
CA ARG A 9 48.32 21.22 -6.94
C ARG A 9 48.36 22.32 -5.88
N ALA A 10 49.43 23.11 -5.84
CA ALA A 10 49.58 24.20 -4.89
C ALA A 10 48.49 25.28 -5.08
N LYS A 11 48.13 25.60 -6.33
CA LYS A 11 47.01 26.52 -6.62
C LYS A 11 45.66 25.96 -6.15
N LEU A 12 45.42 24.66 -6.27
CA LEU A 12 44.21 24.02 -5.76
C LEU A 12 44.15 24.06 -4.24
N LEU A 13 45.26 23.76 -3.55
CA LEU A 13 45.35 23.83 -2.10
C LEU A 13 45.09 25.26 -1.60
N ARG A 14 45.77 26.26 -2.19
CA ARG A 14 45.54 27.69 -1.88
C ARG A 14 44.07 28.08 -2.02
N LYS A 15 43.42 27.65 -3.12
CA LYS A 15 41.98 27.90 -3.34
C LYS A 15 41.13 27.23 -2.25
N GLY A 16 41.46 25.99 -1.87
CA GLY A 16 40.79 25.25 -0.81
C GLY A 16 40.88 25.95 0.54
N VAL A 17 42.09 26.37 0.93
CA VAL A 17 42.35 27.06 2.21
C VAL A 17 41.67 28.42 2.28
N ARG A 18 41.67 29.21 1.19
CA ARG A 18 40.90 30.47 1.15
C ARG A 18 39.40 30.23 1.30
N LYS A 19 38.86 29.21 0.64
CA LYS A 19 37.45 28.83 0.76
C LYS A 19 37.13 28.38 2.19
N PHE A 20 38.05 27.64 2.82
CA PHE A 20 37.96 27.22 4.21
C PHE A 20 37.89 28.40 5.16
N LEU A 21 38.83 29.35 5.07
CA LEU A 21 38.83 30.58 5.87
C LEU A 21 37.53 31.36 5.70
N SER A 22 37.01 31.47 4.47
CA SER A 22 35.73 32.16 4.23
C SER A 22 34.52 31.42 4.82
N TYR A 23 34.46 30.09 4.71
CA TYR A 23 33.32 29.31 5.20
C TYR A 23 33.31 29.05 6.69
N LYS A 24 34.48 29.10 7.33
CA LYS A 24 34.64 28.77 8.75
C LYS A 24 34.99 30.00 9.58
N LYS A 25 34.99 31.20 8.99
CA LYS A 25 35.35 32.45 9.67
C LYS A 25 34.63 32.65 11.02
N ASP A 26 33.38 32.22 11.08
CA ASP A 26 32.48 32.27 12.25
C ASP A 26 32.74 31.15 13.28
N LEU A 27 33.40 30.07 12.87
CA LEU A 27 33.71 28.89 13.69
C LEU A 27 35.17 28.86 14.18
N LEU A 28 36.05 29.65 13.57
CA LEU A 28 37.47 29.73 13.87
C LEU A 28 37.74 30.74 14.99
N SER A 29 38.64 30.39 15.93
CA SER A 29 39.09 31.37 16.92
C SER A 29 39.94 32.46 16.24
N GLY A 30 40.04 33.64 16.85
CA GLY A 30 40.89 34.73 16.33
C GLY A 30 42.34 34.30 16.14
N GLN A 31 42.88 33.51 17.08
CA GLN A 31 44.25 32.99 17.04
C GLN A 31 44.45 32.00 15.89
N ASP A 32 43.49 31.08 15.68
CA ASP A 32 43.62 30.09 14.60
C ASP A 32 43.51 30.74 13.21
N ASN A 33 42.67 31.78 13.06
CA ASN A 33 42.57 32.55 11.82
C ASN A 33 43.91 33.21 11.47
N GLU A 34 44.52 33.92 12.43
CA GLU A 34 45.82 34.56 12.25
C GLU A 34 46.92 33.54 11.92
N GLU A 35 46.91 32.38 12.57
CA GLU A 35 47.90 31.33 12.32
C GLU A 35 47.76 30.70 10.92
N ILE A 36 46.53 30.42 10.47
CA ILE A 36 46.26 29.90 9.12
C ILE A 36 46.62 30.95 8.06
N GLU A 37 46.30 32.23 8.27
CA GLU A 37 46.67 33.32 7.34
C GLU A 37 48.19 33.44 7.22
N LYS A 38 48.93 33.42 8.33
CA LYS A 38 50.40 33.45 8.33
C LYS A 38 51.01 32.25 7.59
N LYS A 39 50.46 31.04 7.78
CA LYS A 39 50.92 29.84 7.06
C LYS A 39 50.55 29.89 5.57
N LEU A 40 49.42 30.50 5.21
CA LEU A 40 49.02 30.73 3.83
C LEU A 40 49.93 31.74 3.13
N GLU A 41 50.39 32.79 3.82
CA GLU A 41 51.38 33.74 3.31
C GLU A 41 52.73 33.07 3.05
N ALA A 42 53.23 32.27 4.00
CA ALA A 42 54.46 31.50 3.82
C ALA A 42 54.37 30.50 2.64
N PHE A 43 53.19 29.90 2.45
CA PHE A 43 52.90 29.04 1.31
C PHE A 43 52.85 29.81 -0.02
N ASP A 44 52.22 31.00 -0.04
CA ASP A 44 52.15 31.87 -1.21
C ASP A 44 53.56 32.38 -1.61
N GLN A 45 54.43 32.67 -0.63
CA GLN A 45 55.82 33.03 -0.87
C GLN A 45 56.60 31.86 -1.52
N ALA A 46 56.47 30.64 -0.99
CA ALA A 46 57.12 29.45 -1.55
C ALA A 46 56.67 29.17 -3.00
N ILE A 47 55.39 29.42 -3.33
CA ILE A 47 54.87 29.32 -4.70
C ILE A 47 55.52 30.37 -5.62
N SER A 48 55.69 31.61 -5.14
CA SER A 48 56.27 32.72 -5.89
C SER A 48 57.75 32.48 -6.22
N GLU A 49 58.52 31.98 -5.24
CA GLU A 49 59.94 31.62 -5.36
C GLU A 49 60.16 30.35 -6.21
N LYS A 50 59.08 29.63 -6.55
CA LYS A 50 59.08 28.35 -7.29
C LYS A 50 59.89 27.24 -6.61
N ASP A 51 60.16 27.37 -5.30
CA ASP A 51 60.85 26.36 -4.50
C ASP A 51 59.95 25.15 -4.24
N LYS A 52 60.25 24.05 -4.92
CA LYS A 52 59.45 22.83 -4.87
C LYS A 52 59.44 22.16 -3.50
N GLU A 53 60.57 22.15 -2.79
CA GLU A 53 60.68 21.50 -1.49
C GLU A 53 59.99 22.35 -0.42
N ARG A 54 60.19 23.67 -0.46
CA ARG A 54 59.50 24.60 0.45
C ARG A 54 57.99 24.57 0.24
N VAL A 55 57.50 24.47 -0.99
CA VAL A 55 56.06 24.31 -1.30
C VAL A 55 55.50 23.02 -0.70
N LYS A 56 56.27 21.92 -0.70
CA LYS A 56 55.83 20.64 -0.14
C LYS A 56 55.72 20.69 1.39
N VAL A 57 56.72 21.29 2.05
CA VAL A 57 56.73 21.46 3.52
C VAL A 57 55.58 22.38 3.95
N THR A 58 55.50 23.57 3.37
CA THR A 58 54.45 24.56 3.71
C THR A 58 53.05 24.07 3.35
N ALA A 59 52.86 23.28 2.29
CA ALA A 59 51.58 22.63 2.00
C ALA A 59 51.15 21.66 3.11
N THR A 60 52.10 20.89 3.66
CA THR A 60 51.83 19.89 4.70
C THR A 60 51.47 20.58 6.01
N GLU A 61 52.23 21.60 6.39
CA GLU A 61 51.94 22.43 7.58
C GLU A 61 50.58 23.13 7.47
N LEU A 62 50.29 23.73 6.31
CA LEU A 62 49.04 24.43 6.05
C LEU A 62 47.83 23.48 6.10
N THR A 63 47.98 22.25 5.61
CA THR A 63 46.92 21.23 5.69
C THR A 63 46.72 20.79 7.14
N SER A 64 47.81 20.51 7.87
CA SER A 64 47.75 20.05 9.26
C SER A 64 47.08 21.07 10.18
N ILE A 65 47.33 22.37 9.98
CA ILE A 65 46.67 23.39 10.80
C ILE A 65 45.18 23.44 10.50
N CYS A 66 44.77 23.50 9.22
CA CYS A 66 43.35 23.52 8.86
C CYS A 66 42.58 22.30 9.40
N GLU A 67 43.20 21.12 9.42
CA GLU A 67 42.60 19.91 9.99
C GLU A 67 42.43 19.97 11.52
N LYS A 68 43.43 20.52 12.23
CA LYS A 68 43.38 20.66 13.70
C LYS A 68 42.31 21.66 14.14
N THR A 69 42.08 22.69 13.34
CA THR A 69 41.18 23.78 13.73
C THR A 69 39.69 23.42 13.59
N VAL A 70 39.34 22.53 12.66
CA VAL A 70 37.96 22.04 12.57
C VAL A 70 37.73 21.01 13.65
N ARG A 71 37.02 21.42 14.70
CA ARG A 71 36.46 20.45 15.65
C ARG A 71 35.51 19.52 14.89
N PRO A 72 35.70 18.19 14.93
CA PRO A 72 34.71 17.29 14.40
C PRO A 72 33.37 17.54 15.12
N PRO A 73 32.22 17.44 14.43
CA PRO A 73 30.93 17.54 15.08
C PRO A 73 30.86 16.51 16.22
N ARG A 74 30.17 16.86 17.31
CA ARG A 74 30.13 16.04 18.54
C ARG A 74 29.76 14.57 18.30
N ASN A 75 28.92 14.30 17.28
CA ASN A 75 28.53 12.96 16.84
C ASN A 75 28.40 12.90 15.29
N PRO A 76 29.49 12.64 14.55
CA PRO A 76 29.47 12.65 13.07
C PRO A 76 28.55 11.55 12.51
N ILE A 77 28.62 10.34 13.09
CA ILE A 77 27.83 9.17 12.67
C ILE A 77 26.33 9.45 12.73
N ILE A 78 25.86 10.08 13.82
CA ILE A 78 24.44 10.40 13.99
C ILE A 78 24.00 11.43 12.95
N ARG A 79 24.78 12.50 12.73
CA ARG A 79 24.43 13.55 11.76
C ARG A 79 24.37 13.00 10.34
N GLU A 80 25.36 12.22 9.94
CA GLU A 80 25.42 11.63 8.59
C GLU A 80 24.26 10.67 8.36
N ASN A 81 23.96 9.79 9.33
CA ASN A 81 22.80 8.90 9.23
C ASN A 81 21.48 9.67 9.17
N LEU A 82 21.32 10.75 9.94
CA LEU A 82 20.12 11.58 9.88
C LEU A 82 19.97 12.29 8.53
N GLU A 83 21.06 12.81 7.95
CA GLU A 83 21.04 13.43 6.63
C GLU A 83 20.66 12.42 5.55
N VAL A 84 21.24 11.22 5.59
CA VAL A 84 20.91 10.12 4.66
C VAL A 84 19.45 9.69 4.82
N ILE A 85 18.97 9.50 6.05
CA ILE A 85 17.57 9.14 6.33
C ILE A 85 16.63 10.24 5.81
N PHE A 86 16.96 11.51 6.02
CA PHE A 86 16.16 12.63 5.57
C PHE A 86 16.06 12.68 4.03
N VAL A 87 17.20 12.57 3.34
CA VAL A 87 17.23 12.51 1.86
C VAL A 87 16.45 11.30 1.36
N ALA A 88 16.61 10.13 1.99
CA ALA A 88 15.87 8.92 1.62
C ALA A 88 14.35 9.09 1.81
N ILE A 89 13.90 9.76 2.88
CA ILE A 89 12.49 10.07 3.11
C ILE A 89 11.95 11.00 2.03
N ILE A 90 12.68 12.06 1.66
CA ILE A 90 12.26 12.98 0.60
C ILE A 90 12.12 12.23 -0.73
N ILE A 91 13.12 11.43 -1.09
CA ILE A 91 13.09 10.62 -2.32
C ILE A 91 11.90 9.65 -2.27
N ALA A 92 11.69 8.95 -1.16
CA ALA A 92 10.58 8.02 -0.99
C ALA A 92 9.22 8.72 -1.10
N ILE A 93 9.06 9.92 -0.52
CA ILE A 93 7.85 10.73 -0.65
C ILE A 93 7.66 11.18 -2.11
N GLY A 94 8.71 11.64 -2.78
CA GLY A 94 8.66 12.03 -4.20
C GLY A 94 8.24 10.87 -5.11
N ILE A 95 8.92 9.73 -5.00
CA ILE A 95 8.57 8.51 -5.74
C ILE A 95 7.14 8.09 -5.42
N ARG A 96 6.74 8.10 -4.14
CA ARG A 96 5.38 7.72 -3.73
C ARG A 96 4.31 8.65 -4.30
N SER A 97 4.60 9.93 -4.36
CA SER A 97 3.63 10.95 -4.75
C SER A 97 3.40 10.94 -6.25
N TYR A 98 4.47 10.74 -7.04
CA TYR A 98 4.42 10.91 -8.50
C TYR A 98 4.60 9.60 -9.28
N CYS A 99 5.38 8.64 -8.80
CA CYS A 99 5.78 7.47 -9.58
C CYS A 99 5.02 6.19 -9.21
N LEU A 100 5.16 5.75 -7.95
CA LEU A 100 4.72 4.43 -7.51
C LEU A 100 3.95 4.53 -6.20
N GLN A 101 2.68 4.12 -6.20
CA GLN A 101 1.87 4.15 -4.99
C GLN A 101 1.52 2.73 -4.52
N PRO A 102 1.86 2.35 -3.27
CA PRO A 102 1.47 1.08 -2.70
C PRO A 102 0.01 1.10 -2.24
N PHE A 103 -0.72 0.03 -2.52
CA PHE A 103 -2.08 -0.22 -2.06
C PHE A 103 -2.20 -1.63 -1.48
N ARG A 104 -3.07 -1.80 -0.51
CA ARG A 104 -3.48 -3.11 0.01
C ARG A 104 -4.88 -3.43 -0.53
N ILE A 105 -5.10 -4.65 -0.99
CA ILE A 105 -6.40 -5.10 -1.52
C ILE A 105 -7.24 -5.68 -0.37
N PRO A 106 -8.32 -5.02 0.06
CA PRO A 106 -9.10 -5.49 1.21
C PRO A 106 -10.19 -6.52 0.82
N THR A 107 -10.56 -6.61 -0.47
CA THR A 107 -11.72 -7.38 -0.93
C THR A 107 -11.36 -8.36 -2.06
N GLY A 108 -12.02 -9.50 -2.12
CA GLY A 108 -11.84 -10.52 -3.15
C GLY A 108 -12.50 -10.23 -4.51
N SER A 109 -12.85 -8.98 -4.82
CA SER A 109 -13.54 -8.65 -6.09
C SER A 109 -12.68 -8.83 -7.34
N MET A 110 -11.35 -8.86 -7.17
CA MET A 110 -10.39 -9.08 -8.25
C MET A 110 -9.86 -10.51 -8.29
N GLN A 111 -10.43 -11.44 -7.50
CA GLN A 111 -10.04 -12.84 -7.57
C GLN A 111 -10.44 -13.45 -8.93
N PRO A 112 -9.63 -14.36 -9.51
CA PRO A 112 -8.39 -14.91 -8.96
C PRO A 112 -7.14 -14.04 -9.20
N THR A 113 -7.24 -12.96 -9.98
CA THR A 113 -6.10 -12.10 -10.37
C THR A 113 -5.38 -11.47 -9.19
N LEU A 114 -6.15 -10.94 -8.24
CA LEU A 114 -5.63 -10.34 -7.02
C LEU A 114 -6.47 -10.82 -5.84
N ASN A 115 -5.78 -11.24 -4.79
CA ASN A 115 -6.40 -11.72 -3.58
C ASN A 115 -6.70 -10.55 -2.63
N GLY A 116 -7.93 -10.54 -2.11
CA GLY A 116 -8.30 -9.72 -0.98
C GLY A 116 -7.85 -10.35 0.33
N ILE A 117 -8.33 -9.80 1.45
CA ILE A 117 -8.20 -10.51 2.74
C ILE A 117 -9.06 -11.77 2.66
N ILE A 118 -8.44 -12.93 2.80
CA ILE A 118 -9.09 -14.24 2.78
C ILE A 118 -8.87 -14.86 4.15
N CYS A 119 -9.96 -15.37 4.73
CA CYS A 119 -9.93 -16.09 5.97
C CYS A 119 -10.29 -17.56 5.74
N HIS A 120 -9.56 -18.42 6.43
CA HIS A 120 -9.78 -19.86 6.49
C HIS A 120 -10.17 -20.19 7.92
N VAL A 121 -11.30 -20.89 8.07
CA VAL A 121 -11.76 -21.38 9.37
C VAL A 121 -11.33 -22.82 9.49
N ASP A 122 -10.60 -23.11 10.57
CA ASP A 122 -10.25 -24.47 10.92
C ASP A 122 -11.45 -25.06 11.65
N ASP A 123 -11.97 -26.19 11.15
CA ASP A 123 -13.15 -26.84 11.71
C ASP A 123 -12.70 -27.80 12.83
N PRO A 124 -13.03 -27.51 14.10
CA PRO A 124 -12.59 -28.33 15.23
C PRO A 124 -13.14 -29.75 15.20
N ASP A 125 -14.24 -30.02 14.48
CA ASP A 125 -14.81 -31.37 14.34
C ASP A 125 -14.14 -32.18 13.19
N ARG A 126 -13.42 -31.51 12.28
CA ARG A 126 -12.72 -32.14 11.15
C ARG A 126 -11.20 -32.24 11.32
N ASP A 127 -10.61 -31.42 12.18
CA ASP A 127 -9.17 -31.43 12.45
C ASP A 127 -8.85 -31.49 13.95
N PRO A 128 -8.91 -32.70 14.56
CA PRO A 128 -8.54 -32.91 15.95
C PRO A 128 -7.03 -32.74 16.22
N GLU A 129 -6.19 -32.62 15.18
CA GLU A 129 -4.73 -32.42 15.29
C GLU A 129 -4.31 -30.95 15.20
N TYR A 130 -5.25 -30.00 15.06
CA TYR A 130 -4.90 -28.58 15.01
C TYR A 130 -4.10 -28.16 16.26
N SER A 131 -2.81 -27.91 16.04
CA SER A 131 -1.91 -27.34 17.02
C SER A 131 -1.61 -25.90 16.63
N LYS A 132 -1.74 -24.99 17.61
CA LYS A 132 -1.39 -23.59 17.43
C LYS A 132 0.04 -23.52 16.88
N PRO A 133 0.29 -22.79 15.77
CA PRO A 133 1.61 -22.70 15.18
C PRO A 133 2.62 -22.19 16.20
N SER A 134 3.85 -22.67 16.11
CA SER A 134 4.95 -22.18 16.95
C SER A 134 5.12 -20.66 16.78
N LEU A 135 5.71 -20.00 17.79
CA LEU A 135 5.93 -18.56 17.72
C LEU A 135 6.78 -18.18 16.50
N ILE A 136 7.78 -19.00 16.17
CA ILE A 136 8.65 -18.80 15.00
C ILE A 136 7.84 -18.88 13.71
N LYS A 137 7.00 -19.91 13.55
CA LYS A 137 6.12 -20.06 12.39
C LYS A 137 5.13 -18.89 12.29
N THR A 138 4.53 -18.49 13.40
CA THR A 138 3.60 -17.35 13.44
C THR A 138 4.26 -16.06 12.97
N VAL A 139 5.49 -15.78 13.43
CA VAL A 139 6.26 -14.60 13.00
C VAL A 139 6.63 -14.69 11.52
N TRP A 140 7.06 -15.87 11.07
CA TRP A 140 7.42 -16.09 9.67
C TRP A 140 6.22 -15.95 8.72
N ASP A 141 5.09 -16.58 9.02
CA ASP A 141 3.86 -16.49 8.22
C ASP A 141 3.34 -15.04 8.23
N LYS A 142 3.47 -14.34 9.37
CA LYS A 142 3.13 -12.92 9.45
C LYS A 142 4.01 -12.07 8.55
N PHE A 143 5.30 -12.38 8.45
CA PHE A 143 6.23 -11.64 7.60
C PHE A 143 6.12 -11.99 6.11
N SER A 144 5.94 -13.27 5.78
CA SER A 144 5.94 -13.77 4.39
C SER A 144 4.57 -13.64 3.70
N GLN A 145 3.50 -13.96 4.42
CA GLN A 145 2.12 -14.02 3.91
C GLN A 145 1.21 -12.93 4.52
N GLY A 146 1.62 -12.35 5.65
CA GLY A 146 0.78 -11.44 6.43
C GLY A 146 -0.27 -12.12 7.28
N ARG A 147 -0.18 -13.45 7.39
CA ARG A 147 -1.12 -14.32 8.08
C ARG A 147 -1.32 -13.91 9.53
N THR A 148 -2.58 -13.75 9.92
CA THR A 148 -2.98 -13.59 11.32
C THR A 148 -3.77 -14.83 11.73
N TYR A 149 -3.21 -15.61 12.65
CA TYR A 149 -3.95 -16.71 13.29
C TYR A 149 -5.00 -16.17 14.25
N VAL A 150 -6.17 -16.80 14.25
CA VAL A 150 -7.34 -16.49 15.08
C VAL A 150 -7.66 -17.71 15.91
N ASP A 151 -7.76 -17.50 17.22
CA ASP A 151 -8.17 -18.52 18.18
C ASP A 151 -8.97 -17.78 19.26
N ILE A 152 -10.29 -17.81 19.13
CA ILE A 152 -11.20 -17.15 20.05
C ILE A 152 -12.09 -18.19 20.73
N THR A 153 -12.29 -18.00 22.02
CA THR A 153 -13.24 -18.75 22.82
C THR A 153 -14.16 -17.75 23.52
N ILE A 154 -15.46 -17.83 23.25
CA ILE A 154 -16.49 -17.04 23.92
C ILE A 154 -17.20 -17.97 24.91
N PRO A 155 -17.10 -17.71 26.23
CA PRO A 155 -17.70 -18.56 27.24
C PRO A 155 -19.21 -18.71 27.09
N LYS A 156 -19.73 -19.86 27.52
CA LYS A 156 -21.15 -20.12 27.67
C LYS A 156 -21.82 -19.03 28.51
N GLY A 157 -22.99 -18.57 28.04
CA GLY A 157 -23.79 -17.56 28.75
C GLY A 157 -23.32 -16.12 28.59
N SER A 158 -22.17 -15.87 27.93
CA SER A 158 -21.73 -14.52 27.61
C SER A 158 -22.69 -13.82 26.64
N LYS A 159 -22.92 -12.52 26.88
CA LYS A 159 -23.67 -11.64 25.98
C LYS A 159 -22.76 -10.62 25.35
N ILE A 160 -22.84 -10.49 24.03
CA ILE A 160 -22.00 -9.58 23.24
C ILE A 160 -22.72 -8.23 23.16
N GLU A 161 -22.07 -7.19 23.65
CA GLU A 161 -22.55 -5.82 23.57
C GLU A 161 -22.34 -5.26 22.15
N ARG A 162 -21.08 -5.31 21.69
CA ARG A 162 -20.65 -4.70 20.42
C ARG A 162 -19.34 -5.25 19.89
N PHE A 163 -19.13 -5.03 18.59
CA PHE A 163 -17.85 -5.20 17.92
C PHE A 163 -17.27 -3.83 17.59
N GLN A 164 -15.98 -3.60 17.85
CA GLN A 164 -15.32 -2.34 17.53
C GLN A 164 -14.08 -2.56 16.68
N GLU A 165 -14.03 -1.94 15.52
CA GLU A 165 -12.85 -1.87 14.68
C GLU A 165 -11.90 -0.77 15.17
N VAL A 166 -10.63 -1.11 15.32
CA VAL A 166 -9.58 -0.19 15.76
C VAL A 166 -8.44 -0.28 14.76
N THR A 167 -8.21 0.83 14.05
CA THR A 167 -7.10 0.95 13.10
C THR A 167 -5.98 1.79 13.70
N ARG A 168 -4.80 1.20 13.90
CA ARG A 168 -3.59 1.90 14.32
C ARG A 168 -2.68 2.20 13.14
N PHE A 169 -2.09 3.39 13.13
CA PHE A 169 -1.17 3.87 12.09
C PHE A 169 -1.70 3.78 10.65
N LYS A 170 -3.03 3.66 10.44
CA LYS A 170 -3.69 3.37 9.15
C LYS A 170 -3.40 2.00 8.51
N PHE A 171 -2.66 1.11 9.19
CA PHE A 171 -2.24 -0.18 8.62
C PHE A 171 -2.70 -1.39 9.45
N PHE A 172 -2.79 -1.23 10.77
CA PHE A 172 -3.10 -2.33 11.68
C PHE A 172 -4.53 -2.22 12.17
N THR A 173 -5.44 -2.82 11.41
CA THR A 173 -6.85 -2.94 11.77
C THR A 173 -7.07 -4.21 12.59
N SER A 174 -7.71 -4.06 13.74
CA SER A 174 -8.12 -5.16 14.61
C SER A 174 -9.53 -4.93 15.11
N THR A 175 -10.30 -5.99 15.26
CA THR A 175 -11.64 -5.95 15.84
C THR A 175 -11.58 -6.36 17.31
N ARG A 176 -12.32 -5.67 18.15
CA ARG A 176 -12.54 -6.04 19.55
C ARG A 176 -13.99 -6.45 19.75
N ILE A 177 -14.20 -7.50 20.52
CA ILE A 177 -15.51 -7.96 20.95
C ILE A 177 -15.68 -7.51 22.40
N TYR A 178 -16.70 -6.70 22.66
CA TYR A 178 -17.08 -6.25 24.00
C TYR A 178 -18.30 -7.03 24.48
N PHE A 179 -18.34 -7.32 25.77
CA PHE A 179 -19.41 -8.07 26.40
C PHE A 179 -20.26 -7.15 27.28
N GLU A 180 -21.52 -7.51 27.49
CA GLU A 180 -22.43 -6.76 28.39
C GLU A 180 -21.98 -6.88 29.85
N ASP A 181 -21.31 -7.98 30.22
CA ASP A 181 -20.70 -8.12 31.54
C ASP A 181 -19.42 -7.29 31.61
N SER A 182 -19.45 -6.24 32.46
CA SER A 182 -18.32 -5.34 32.68
C SER A 182 -17.08 -6.01 33.27
N ASN A 183 -17.21 -7.22 33.83
CA ASN A 183 -16.09 -7.99 34.38
C ASN A 183 -15.34 -8.80 33.30
N MET A 184 -15.88 -8.90 32.08
CA MET A 184 -15.24 -9.62 30.99
C MET A 184 -14.33 -8.70 30.17
N ASP A 185 -13.07 -9.07 30.04
CA ASP A 185 -12.12 -8.37 29.18
C ASP A 185 -12.50 -8.48 27.69
N PRO A 186 -12.35 -7.41 26.89
CA PRO A 186 -12.63 -7.48 25.46
C PRO A 186 -11.68 -8.43 24.71
N ILE A 187 -12.24 -9.31 23.87
CA ILE A 187 -11.43 -10.18 23.01
C ILE A 187 -10.93 -9.38 21.81
N LYS A 188 -9.62 -9.37 21.57
CA LYS A 188 -9.00 -8.70 20.42
C LYS A 188 -8.66 -9.69 19.31
N ILE A 189 -9.13 -9.40 18.10
CA ILE A 189 -8.89 -10.17 16.88
C ILE A 189 -8.12 -9.29 15.89
N GLY A 190 -6.98 -9.77 15.39
CA GLY A 190 -6.13 -9.04 14.44
C GLY A 190 -6.64 -9.01 12.99
N VAL A 191 -7.96 -8.97 12.80
CA VAL A 191 -8.67 -9.06 11.52
C VAL A 191 -9.74 -7.96 11.49
N PRO A 192 -9.99 -7.29 10.33
CA PRO A 192 -11.07 -6.31 10.20
C PRO A 192 -12.47 -6.91 10.41
N LEU A 193 -13.42 -6.07 10.83
CA LEU A 193 -14.76 -6.52 11.19
C LEU A 193 -15.48 -7.15 10.00
N LYS A 194 -15.32 -6.55 8.82
CA LYS A 194 -15.91 -7.04 7.56
C LYS A 194 -15.54 -8.49 7.28
N ASN A 195 -14.26 -8.85 7.43
CA ASN A 195 -13.76 -10.21 7.15
C ASN A 195 -14.15 -11.21 8.24
N ILE A 196 -14.30 -10.75 9.48
CA ILE A 196 -14.81 -11.58 10.57
C ILE A 196 -16.28 -11.96 10.32
N PHE A 197 -17.08 -11.00 9.85
CA PHE A 197 -18.52 -11.20 9.61
C PHE A 197 -18.86 -11.86 8.27
N GLN A 198 -18.00 -11.69 7.27
CA GLN A 198 -18.18 -12.29 5.95
C GLN A 198 -18.28 -13.82 6.06
N GLU A 199 -19.19 -14.42 5.29
CA GLU A 199 -19.45 -15.87 5.35
C GLU A 199 -18.23 -16.68 4.91
N LYS A 200 -18.10 -17.91 5.43
CA LYS A 200 -16.97 -18.80 5.16
C LYS A 200 -16.76 -19.06 3.66
N ASN A 201 -17.86 -19.30 2.93
CA ASN A 201 -17.84 -19.52 1.48
C ASN A 201 -17.44 -18.29 0.65
N SER A 202 -17.39 -17.11 1.28
CA SER A 202 -17.01 -15.86 0.65
C SER A 202 -15.61 -15.40 1.09
N GLY A 203 -14.84 -16.24 1.78
CA GLY A 203 -13.49 -15.92 2.26
C GLY A 203 -13.45 -15.13 3.57
N GLY A 204 -14.50 -15.20 4.39
CA GLY A 204 -14.52 -14.65 5.76
C GLY A 204 -14.54 -15.73 6.84
N LEU A 205 -14.59 -15.31 8.11
CA LEU A 205 -14.65 -16.25 9.25
C LEU A 205 -16.06 -16.75 9.58
N GLY A 206 -17.10 -16.14 9.00
CA GLY A 206 -18.50 -16.52 9.21
C GLY A 206 -19.00 -16.29 10.63
N LEU A 207 -18.37 -15.41 11.42
CA LEU A 207 -18.73 -15.21 12.82
C LEU A 207 -20.18 -14.72 12.97
N ARG A 208 -20.64 -13.91 12.02
CA ARG A 208 -22.00 -13.34 12.04
C ARG A 208 -23.07 -14.44 11.99
N SER A 209 -22.98 -15.36 11.04
CA SER A 209 -23.94 -16.47 10.92
C SER A 209 -23.78 -17.46 12.07
N ALA A 210 -22.54 -17.73 12.50
CA ALA A 210 -22.24 -18.62 13.61
C ALA A 210 -22.84 -18.14 14.95
N LEU A 211 -22.95 -16.82 15.16
CA LEU A 211 -23.59 -16.22 16.33
C LEU A 211 -25.04 -15.76 16.07
N ASN A 212 -25.57 -16.00 14.88
CA ASN A 212 -26.89 -15.54 14.42
C ASN A 212 -27.14 -14.04 14.65
N ILE A 213 -26.13 -13.21 14.37
CA ILE A 213 -26.25 -11.76 14.47
C ILE A 213 -27.04 -11.26 13.25
N GLY A 214 -28.19 -10.64 13.50
CA GLY A 214 -29.11 -10.19 12.45
C GLY A 214 -28.47 -9.21 11.46
N ARG A 215 -28.87 -9.26 10.18
CA ARG A 215 -28.35 -8.32 9.14
C ARG A 215 -28.78 -6.86 9.37
N SER A 216 -29.82 -6.66 10.19
CA SER A 216 -30.51 -5.37 10.40
C SER A 216 -30.03 -4.60 11.63
N SER A 217 -29.00 -5.07 12.36
CA SER A 217 -28.36 -4.30 13.44
C SER A 217 -27.53 -3.16 12.85
N ASN A 218 -28.23 -2.11 12.44
CA ASN A 218 -27.82 -0.74 12.14
C ASN A 218 -26.31 -0.49 11.92
N PHE A 219 -25.90 -0.42 10.66
CA PHE A 219 -24.74 0.37 10.20
C PHE A 219 -25.04 1.88 10.17
N ASN A 220 -25.90 2.40 11.06
CA ASN A 220 -26.32 3.80 11.02
C ASN A 220 -26.02 4.58 12.30
N ASN A 221 -25.43 5.75 12.04
CA ASN A 221 -25.29 6.97 12.83
C ASN A 221 -24.11 7.07 13.80
N GLY A 222 -23.02 7.67 13.29
CA GLY A 222 -22.09 8.48 14.08
C GLY A 222 -20.75 7.82 14.45
N GLU A 223 -20.74 6.53 14.78
CA GLU A 223 -19.51 5.80 15.12
C GLU A 223 -19.16 4.79 14.02
N VAL A 224 -18.39 5.25 13.02
CA VAL A 224 -18.00 4.48 11.81
C VAL A 224 -17.26 3.16 12.12
N ASN A 225 -16.93 2.90 13.38
CA ASN A 225 -16.07 1.80 13.81
C ASN A 225 -16.72 0.85 14.83
N ALA A 226 -17.99 1.03 15.23
CA ALA A 226 -18.65 0.16 16.21
C ALA A 226 -19.95 -0.45 15.66
N HIS A 227 -20.15 -1.74 15.87
CA HIS A 227 -21.33 -2.50 15.49
C HIS A 227 -21.97 -3.09 16.74
N TRP A 228 -23.11 -2.52 17.14
CA TRP A 228 -23.85 -2.89 18.34
C TRP A 228 -24.77 -4.07 18.06
N VAL A 229 -24.76 -5.06 18.96
CA VAL A 229 -25.57 -6.27 18.83
C VAL A 229 -26.78 -6.23 19.76
N ASN A 230 -26.68 -5.54 20.91
CA ASN A 230 -27.77 -5.27 21.86
C ASN A 230 -28.64 -6.51 22.15
N GLY A 231 -28.03 -7.67 22.40
CA GLY A 231 -28.74 -8.93 22.66
C GLY A 231 -29.38 -9.63 21.45
N ASN A 232 -29.24 -9.10 20.23
CA ASN A 232 -29.71 -9.75 18.99
C ASN A 232 -28.70 -10.79 18.46
N HIS A 233 -28.31 -11.74 19.31
CA HIS A 233 -27.53 -12.92 18.95
C HIS A 233 -28.11 -14.14 19.66
N LEU A 234 -27.87 -15.36 19.16
CA LEU A 234 -28.33 -16.57 19.87
C LEU A 234 -27.67 -16.66 21.25
N PRO A 235 -28.38 -17.17 22.28
CA PRO A 235 -27.74 -17.51 23.54
C PRO A 235 -26.60 -18.50 23.27
N ILE A 236 -25.42 -18.20 23.82
CA ILE A 236 -24.24 -19.07 23.69
C ILE A 236 -24.46 -20.24 24.65
N GLU A 237 -25.13 -21.29 24.18
CA GLU A 237 -25.55 -22.46 24.98
C GLU A 237 -24.38 -23.34 25.42
N LYS A 238 -23.26 -23.28 24.68
CA LYS A 238 -21.97 -23.93 24.92
C LYS A 238 -20.84 -22.98 24.54
N ASP A 239 -19.64 -23.19 25.09
CA ASP A 239 -18.47 -22.39 24.73
C ASP A 239 -18.31 -22.35 23.21
N PHE A 240 -18.34 -21.13 22.66
CA PHE A 240 -18.19 -20.91 21.24
C PHE A 240 -16.71 -20.76 20.92
N VAL A 241 -16.18 -21.67 20.08
CA VAL A 241 -14.78 -21.65 19.65
C VAL A 241 -14.73 -21.36 18.16
N LEU A 242 -13.90 -20.39 17.77
CA LEU A 242 -13.56 -20.13 16.37
C LEU A 242 -12.05 -20.10 16.22
N ARG A 243 -11.54 -21.03 15.42
CA ARG A 243 -10.13 -21.16 15.05
C ARG A 243 -9.96 -20.98 13.56
N GLY A 244 -8.81 -20.47 13.16
CA GLY A 244 -8.55 -20.18 11.77
C GLY A 244 -7.36 -19.27 11.57
N HIS A 245 -7.21 -18.80 10.35
CA HIS A 245 -6.26 -17.75 10.02
C HIS A 245 -6.81 -16.85 8.91
N CYS A 246 -6.33 -15.62 8.86
CA CYS A 246 -6.63 -14.71 7.76
C CYS A 246 -5.35 -14.17 7.15
N ASP A 247 -5.28 -14.24 5.83
CA ASP A 247 -4.23 -13.64 5.04
C ASP A 247 -4.61 -12.22 4.64
N THR A 248 -3.62 -11.35 4.62
CA THR A 248 -3.79 -9.89 4.57
C THR A 248 -4.31 -9.33 3.23
N GLY A 249 -4.37 -10.19 2.19
CA GLY A 249 -4.56 -9.81 0.79
C GLY A 249 -3.31 -9.25 0.12
N ASP A 250 -3.35 -9.15 -1.19
CA ASP A 250 -2.23 -8.67 -1.99
C ASP A 250 -1.96 -7.18 -1.74
N GLN A 251 -0.68 -6.85 -1.64
CA GLN A 251 -0.18 -5.49 -1.70
C GLN A 251 0.41 -5.22 -3.08
N VAL A 252 -0.16 -4.22 -3.74
CA VAL A 252 0.12 -3.89 -5.14
C VAL A 252 0.82 -2.54 -5.25
N LEU A 253 1.76 -2.44 -6.18
CA LEU A 253 2.32 -1.16 -6.63
C LEU A 253 1.56 -0.69 -7.87
N VAL A 254 1.14 0.56 -7.86
CA VAL A 254 0.47 1.22 -8.99
C VAL A 254 1.42 2.22 -9.62
N ASN A 255 1.54 2.19 -10.95
CA ASN A 255 2.34 3.15 -11.71
C ASN A 255 1.51 4.39 -12.05
N LYS A 256 1.75 5.49 -11.36
CA LYS A 256 1.00 6.74 -11.57
C LYS A 256 1.43 7.52 -12.81
N MET A 257 2.61 7.24 -13.36
CA MET A 257 3.14 7.99 -14.50
C MET A 257 2.61 7.45 -15.83
N SER A 258 2.28 6.15 -15.92
CA SER A 258 1.95 5.52 -17.21
C SER A 258 0.85 6.26 -17.98
N TYR A 259 -0.26 6.62 -17.33
CA TYR A 259 -1.38 7.26 -18.03
C TYR A 259 -1.15 8.72 -18.42
N HIS A 260 -0.05 9.34 -17.99
CA HIS A 260 0.37 10.66 -18.48
C HIS A 260 1.08 10.58 -19.84
N PHE A 261 1.57 9.39 -20.23
CA PHE A 261 2.35 9.20 -21.46
C PHE A 261 1.72 8.23 -22.46
N ARG A 262 0.71 7.46 -22.03
CA ARG A 262 -0.06 6.57 -22.90
C ARG A 262 -1.51 6.53 -22.44
N ARG A 263 -2.40 6.20 -23.37
CA ARG A 263 -3.79 5.88 -23.01
C ARG A 263 -3.88 4.53 -22.28
N PRO A 264 -4.88 4.33 -21.42
CA PRO A 264 -5.19 3.03 -20.84
C PRO A 264 -5.59 2.02 -21.92
N ASN A 265 -5.22 0.74 -21.73
CA ASN A 265 -5.59 -0.33 -22.67
C ASN A 265 -6.58 -1.28 -22.01
N ARG A 266 -7.51 -1.82 -22.81
CA ARG A 266 -8.41 -2.90 -22.38
C ARG A 266 -7.61 -4.08 -21.82
N GLY A 267 -8.18 -4.74 -20.81
CA GLY A 267 -7.59 -5.87 -20.10
C GLY A 267 -6.60 -5.49 -19.00
N GLU A 268 -6.12 -4.25 -18.91
CA GLU A 268 -5.23 -3.84 -17.82
C GLU A 268 -5.96 -3.80 -16.48
N VAL A 269 -5.30 -4.23 -15.40
CA VAL A 269 -5.76 -3.93 -14.04
C VAL A 269 -5.38 -2.50 -13.72
N PHE A 270 -6.34 -1.67 -13.30
CA PHE A 270 -6.12 -0.26 -13.05
C PHE A 270 -6.72 0.21 -11.74
N VAL A 271 -6.16 1.29 -11.21
CA VAL A 271 -6.64 1.96 -10.01
C VAL A 271 -7.22 3.30 -10.37
N PHE A 272 -8.33 3.64 -9.73
CA PHE A 272 -9.01 4.93 -9.90
C PHE A 272 -9.55 5.44 -8.56
N ASN A 273 -9.74 6.75 -8.48
CA ASN A 273 -10.39 7.41 -7.36
C ASN A 273 -11.92 7.33 -7.52
N THR A 274 -12.68 7.10 -6.45
CA THR A 274 -14.14 7.04 -6.48
C THR A 274 -14.84 8.40 -6.31
N LYS A 275 -14.09 9.49 -6.14
CA LYS A 275 -14.62 10.85 -5.94
C LYS A 275 -15.54 11.25 -7.11
N GLY A 276 -16.75 11.69 -6.80
CA GLY A 276 -17.71 12.20 -7.80
C GLY A 276 -18.49 11.12 -8.57
N ILE A 277 -18.26 9.83 -8.33
CA ILE A 277 -19.01 8.75 -8.98
C ILE A 277 -20.33 8.54 -8.23
N ILE A 278 -21.45 8.92 -8.86
CA ILE A 278 -22.80 9.00 -8.26
C ILE A 278 -23.25 7.69 -7.59
N GLY A 279 -22.84 6.53 -8.11
CA GLY A 279 -23.22 5.22 -7.58
C GLY A 279 -22.31 4.63 -6.49
N ILE A 280 -21.23 5.31 -6.09
CA ILE A 280 -20.31 4.82 -5.04
C ILE A 280 -20.56 5.58 -3.74
N GLY A 281 -20.99 4.87 -2.69
CA GLY A 281 -21.18 5.43 -1.35
C GLY A 281 -19.87 6.03 -0.80
N GLY A 282 -19.85 7.34 -0.56
CA GLY A 282 -18.65 8.05 -0.08
C GLY A 282 -18.73 9.57 -0.14
N GLY A 283 -19.65 10.14 -0.92
CA GLY A 283 -19.82 11.59 -1.03
C GLY A 283 -18.51 12.28 -1.41
N MET A 284 -18.04 13.23 -0.58
CA MET A 284 -16.76 13.95 -0.76
C MET A 284 -15.51 13.18 -0.30
N LYS A 285 -15.64 12.01 0.37
CA LYS A 285 -14.48 11.19 0.77
C LYS A 285 -14.07 10.27 -0.38
N SER A 286 -12.96 10.63 -1.04
CA SER A 286 -12.33 9.82 -2.09
C SER A 286 -11.79 8.50 -1.54
N GLN A 287 -12.20 7.37 -2.12
CA GLN A 287 -11.56 6.06 -1.95
C GLN A 287 -10.80 5.68 -3.22
N HIS A 288 -9.98 4.63 -3.16
CA HIS A 288 -9.29 4.07 -4.32
C HIS A 288 -9.79 2.65 -4.59
N TYR A 289 -10.29 2.41 -5.79
CA TYR A 289 -10.72 1.08 -6.23
C TYR A 289 -9.75 0.55 -7.28
N ILE A 290 -9.57 -0.77 -7.27
CA ILE A 290 -8.82 -1.52 -8.29
C ILE A 290 -9.80 -2.43 -9.02
N LYS A 291 -9.77 -2.40 -10.36
CA LYS A 291 -10.64 -3.18 -11.23
C LYS A 291 -9.91 -3.55 -12.51
N ARG A 292 -10.49 -4.46 -13.30
CA ARG A 292 -10.08 -4.68 -14.68
C ARG A 292 -10.72 -3.66 -15.60
N LEU A 293 -9.90 -3.06 -16.46
CA LEU A 293 -10.36 -2.13 -17.48
C LEU A 293 -10.95 -2.91 -18.65
N CYS A 294 -12.27 -2.93 -18.76
CA CYS A 294 -12.97 -3.74 -19.74
C CYS A 294 -13.43 -2.93 -20.96
N GLY A 295 -13.60 -1.61 -20.82
CA GLY A 295 -13.80 -0.74 -21.96
C GLY A 295 -13.16 0.63 -21.80
N VAL A 296 -12.87 1.22 -22.95
CA VAL A 296 -12.24 2.52 -23.15
C VAL A 296 -13.17 3.42 -23.97
N PRO A 297 -12.93 4.74 -24.05
CA PRO A 297 -13.80 5.66 -24.78
C PRO A 297 -14.09 5.20 -26.22
N GLY A 298 -15.36 5.25 -26.61
CA GLY A 298 -15.84 4.83 -27.93
C GLY A 298 -16.31 3.37 -28.02
N ASP A 299 -15.96 2.51 -27.06
CA ASP A 299 -16.36 1.10 -27.08
C ASP A 299 -17.86 0.92 -26.85
N GLU A 300 -18.43 -0.10 -27.49
CA GLU A 300 -19.70 -0.69 -27.10
C GLU A 300 -19.48 -2.04 -26.41
N LEU A 301 -19.78 -2.11 -25.11
CA LEU A 301 -19.59 -3.32 -24.33
C LEU A 301 -20.90 -4.09 -24.18
N GLU A 302 -20.85 -5.41 -24.28
CA GLU A 302 -22.00 -6.27 -24.06
C GLU A 302 -21.67 -7.57 -23.30
N ILE A 303 -22.46 -7.89 -22.27
CA ILE A 303 -22.47 -9.23 -21.64
C ILE A 303 -23.71 -9.97 -22.17
N ARG A 304 -23.52 -10.83 -23.18
CA ARG A 304 -24.63 -11.54 -23.83
C ARG A 304 -25.18 -12.69 -22.99
N GLN A 305 -24.31 -13.35 -22.22
CA GLN A 305 -24.64 -14.51 -21.40
C GLN A 305 -23.87 -14.43 -20.08
N ASN A 306 -24.56 -14.72 -18.97
CA ASN A 306 -23.89 -14.91 -17.69
C ASN A 306 -22.98 -16.13 -17.80
N GLY A 307 -21.70 -15.94 -17.51
CA GLY A 307 -20.78 -17.05 -17.62
C GLY A 307 -20.17 -17.18 -19.03
N GLY A 308 -20.08 -16.09 -19.80
CA GLY A 308 -19.50 -16.08 -21.15
C GLY A 308 -18.46 -14.98 -21.37
N PRO A 309 -17.90 -14.90 -22.58
CA PRO A 309 -16.97 -13.83 -22.95
C PRO A 309 -17.66 -12.47 -22.93
N LEU A 310 -16.91 -11.43 -22.57
CA LEU A 310 -17.32 -10.04 -22.78
C LEU A 310 -17.23 -9.73 -24.27
N TYR A 311 -18.22 -9.03 -24.81
CA TYR A 311 -18.20 -8.52 -26.18
C TYR A 311 -17.85 -7.04 -26.19
N VAL A 312 -17.01 -6.65 -27.14
CA VAL A 312 -16.63 -5.27 -27.43
C VAL A 312 -16.85 -5.03 -28.92
N ASP A 313 -17.68 -4.04 -29.26
CA ASP A 313 -18.06 -3.72 -30.64
C ASP A 313 -18.55 -4.98 -31.40
N ASP A 314 -19.48 -5.70 -30.76
CA ASP A 314 -20.09 -6.97 -31.19
C ASP A 314 -19.15 -8.19 -31.35
N ASN A 315 -17.85 -8.03 -31.10
CA ASN A 315 -16.85 -9.10 -31.17
C ASN A 315 -16.44 -9.58 -29.77
N PRO A 316 -16.11 -10.86 -29.55
CA PRO A 316 -15.58 -11.31 -28.26
C PRO A 316 -14.25 -10.61 -27.97
N ALA A 317 -14.11 -10.10 -26.75
CA ALA A 317 -12.87 -9.49 -26.26
C ALA A 317 -11.71 -10.49 -26.39
N THR A 318 -10.55 -10.00 -26.83
CA THR A 318 -9.36 -10.84 -27.08
C THR A 318 -8.19 -10.47 -26.17
N GLU A 319 -8.35 -9.39 -25.40
CA GLU A 319 -7.35 -8.88 -24.49
C GLU A 319 -7.16 -9.90 -23.37
N PHE A 320 -5.92 -10.39 -23.22
CA PHE A 320 -5.55 -11.47 -22.30
C PHE A 320 -6.19 -11.35 -20.91
N GLY A 321 -6.16 -10.14 -20.35
CA GLY A 321 -6.72 -9.87 -19.02
C GLY A 321 -8.23 -10.11 -18.93
N ILE A 322 -8.98 -9.84 -20.00
CA ILE A 322 -10.43 -10.06 -20.07
C ILE A 322 -10.70 -11.54 -20.36
N VAL A 323 -10.00 -12.10 -21.35
CA VAL A 323 -10.16 -13.50 -21.80
C VAL A 323 -9.94 -14.48 -20.66
N ARG A 324 -8.90 -14.29 -19.84
CA ARG A 324 -8.61 -15.21 -18.74
C ARG A 324 -9.72 -15.27 -17.69
N VAL A 325 -10.50 -14.21 -17.52
CA VAL A 325 -11.65 -14.23 -16.60
C VAL A 325 -12.74 -15.14 -17.15
N SER A 326 -12.99 -15.09 -18.47
CA SER A 326 -13.92 -15.99 -19.14
C SER A 326 -13.45 -17.44 -19.25
N GLU A 327 -12.15 -17.67 -19.40
CA GLU A 327 -11.61 -19.03 -19.52
C GLU A 327 -11.41 -19.71 -18.16
N GLU A 328 -11.00 -18.96 -17.12
CA GLU A 328 -10.66 -19.54 -15.81
C GLU A 328 -11.83 -19.49 -14.81
N TYR A 329 -12.80 -18.58 -14.96
CA TYR A 329 -13.76 -18.23 -13.90
C TYR A 329 -15.19 -17.99 -14.39
N ASP A 330 -15.61 -18.77 -15.38
CA ASP A 330 -16.88 -18.64 -16.10
C ASP A 330 -17.08 -17.26 -16.77
N GLY A 331 -16.29 -16.22 -16.52
CA GLY A 331 -16.45 -14.91 -17.16
C GLY A 331 -17.37 -13.95 -16.44
N TYR A 332 -17.84 -12.94 -17.17
CA TYR A 332 -18.59 -11.84 -16.57
C TYR A 332 -20.09 -12.14 -16.49
N THR A 333 -20.72 -11.78 -15.38
CA THR A 333 -22.17 -11.96 -15.15
C THR A 333 -22.87 -10.61 -14.92
N ILE A 334 -24.12 -10.43 -15.33
CA ILE A 334 -24.81 -9.14 -15.16
C ILE A 334 -25.31 -8.95 -13.72
N THR A 335 -25.63 -10.02 -12.99
CA THR A 335 -25.97 -10.01 -11.56
C THR A 335 -26.25 -11.42 -11.05
N ARG A 336 -26.15 -11.61 -9.73
CA ARG A 336 -26.86 -12.64 -8.93
C ARG A 336 -28.39 -12.58 -9.08
N ARG A 337 -28.92 -12.60 -10.30
CA ARG A 337 -30.37 -12.58 -10.55
C ARG A 337 -30.90 -14.00 -10.51
N MET A 338 -31.92 -14.20 -9.69
CA MET A 338 -32.80 -15.34 -9.82
C MET A 338 -33.26 -15.46 -11.28
N PRO A 339 -33.35 -16.69 -11.83
CA PRO A 339 -33.84 -16.89 -13.19
C PRO A 339 -35.16 -16.15 -13.43
N GLY A 340 -35.25 -15.33 -14.48
CA GLY A 340 -36.51 -14.74 -14.96
C GLY A 340 -36.79 -13.26 -14.69
N MET A 341 -35.85 -12.46 -14.15
CA MET A 341 -36.08 -11.03 -13.92
C MET A 341 -35.57 -10.14 -15.08
N PRO A 342 -36.42 -9.27 -15.69
CA PRO A 342 -36.04 -8.46 -16.87
C PRO A 342 -34.98 -7.40 -16.56
N ASP A 343 -34.04 -7.18 -17.48
CA ASP A 343 -33.02 -6.11 -17.37
C ASP A 343 -33.72 -4.75 -17.23
N ARG A 344 -33.45 -4.06 -16.13
CA ARG A 344 -34.09 -2.77 -15.79
C ARG A 344 -33.10 -1.61 -15.87
N MET A 345 -31.82 -1.87 -16.10
CA MET A 345 -30.78 -0.84 -16.15
C MET A 345 -30.05 -0.79 -17.50
N GLY A 346 -30.29 -1.73 -18.43
CA GLY A 346 -29.62 -1.76 -19.73
C GLY A 346 -28.12 -1.99 -19.59
N LEU A 347 -27.70 -2.68 -18.51
CA LEU A 347 -26.28 -2.93 -18.21
C LEU A 347 -25.73 -4.09 -19.03
N ASN A 348 -26.61 -4.83 -19.72
CA ASN A 348 -26.19 -5.85 -20.64
C ASN A 348 -25.41 -5.25 -21.81
N LYS A 349 -25.74 -4.03 -22.27
CA LYS A 349 -25.12 -3.36 -23.41
C LYS A 349 -24.95 -1.86 -23.17
N ILE A 350 -23.72 -1.35 -23.25
CA ILE A 350 -23.39 0.07 -22.96
C ILE A 350 -22.40 0.64 -23.98
N SER A 351 -22.69 1.80 -24.54
CA SER A 351 -21.77 2.56 -25.38
C SER A 351 -21.07 3.65 -24.56
N LEU A 352 -19.73 3.66 -24.57
CA LEU A 352 -18.90 4.57 -23.81
C LEU A 352 -18.64 5.86 -24.58
N LYS A 353 -18.91 7.01 -23.94
CA LYS A 353 -18.59 8.33 -24.50
C LYS A 353 -17.10 8.63 -24.36
N GLU A 354 -16.69 9.76 -24.93
CA GLU A 354 -15.39 10.37 -24.63
C GLU A 354 -15.17 10.47 -23.11
N GLU A 355 -13.94 10.25 -22.67
CA GLU A 355 -13.51 10.31 -21.27
C GLU A 355 -14.20 9.28 -20.34
N GLN A 356 -14.92 8.29 -20.88
CA GLN A 356 -15.57 7.23 -20.09
C GLN A 356 -14.85 5.89 -20.22
N TYR A 357 -14.63 5.26 -19.08
CA TYR A 357 -14.04 3.93 -18.98
C TYR A 357 -14.99 2.99 -18.22
N PHE A 358 -14.90 1.69 -18.48
CA PHE A 358 -15.75 0.69 -17.82
C PHE A 358 -14.92 -0.32 -17.06
N ALA A 359 -15.22 -0.46 -15.76
CA ALA A 359 -14.44 -1.22 -14.82
C ALA A 359 -15.23 -2.44 -14.35
N LEU A 360 -14.69 -3.65 -14.51
CA LEU A 360 -15.28 -4.88 -13.97
C LEU A 360 -14.33 -5.53 -12.97
N GLY A 361 -14.88 -6.14 -11.93
CA GLY A 361 -14.12 -7.05 -11.08
C GLY A 361 -14.12 -8.44 -11.69
N ASP A 362 -12.97 -9.11 -11.61
CA ASP A 362 -12.81 -10.46 -12.17
C ASP A 362 -13.69 -11.48 -11.43
N ASN A 363 -13.96 -11.26 -10.14
CA ASN A 363 -14.95 -12.05 -9.40
C ASN A 363 -16.33 -11.36 -9.51
N SER A 364 -17.06 -11.69 -10.57
CA SER A 364 -18.33 -11.06 -10.90
C SER A 364 -19.34 -11.09 -9.76
N ASP A 365 -19.46 -12.21 -9.06
CA ASP A 365 -20.43 -12.43 -7.99
C ASP A 365 -20.09 -11.72 -6.67
N ASN A 366 -18.85 -11.24 -6.54
CA ASN A 366 -18.34 -10.58 -5.34
C ASN A 366 -17.77 -9.19 -5.64
N SER A 367 -18.18 -8.58 -6.76
CA SER A 367 -17.69 -7.27 -7.19
C SER A 367 -18.79 -6.23 -7.28
N ALA A 368 -18.62 -5.14 -6.54
CA ALA A 368 -19.30 -3.87 -6.83
C ALA A 368 -18.43 -3.06 -7.79
N ASP A 369 -18.88 -2.90 -9.03
CA ASP A 369 -18.14 -2.30 -10.15
C ASP A 369 -19.09 -1.58 -11.12
N SER A 370 -18.65 -1.29 -12.35
CA SER A 370 -19.40 -0.43 -13.29
C SER A 370 -20.80 -0.94 -13.61
N ARG A 371 -21.08 -2.23 -13.39
CA ARG A 371 -22.45 -2.78 -13.46
C ARG A 371 -23.38 -2.16 -12.41
N MET A 372 -22.86 -1.63 -11.30
CA MET A 372 -23.67 -1.03 -10.24
C MET A 372 -23.69 0.49 -10.27
N TRP A 373 -22.57 1.12 -10.67
CA TRP A 373 -22.40 2.57 -10.55
C TRP A 373 -22.11 3.30 -11.87
N GLY A 374 -22.06 2.58 -13.00
CA GLY A 374 -21.83 3.16 -14.32
C GLY A 374 -20.35 3.33 -14.66
N THR A 375 -20.02 4.35 -15.44
CA THR A 375 -18.68 4.57 -16.01
C THR A 375 -17.71 5.27 -15.05
N VAL A 376 -16.41 5.05 -15.24
CA VAL A 376 -15.33 5.80 -14.58
C VAL A 376 -14.92 6.97 -15.49
N PRO A 377 -14.99 8.21 -15.01
CA PRO A 377 -14.43 9.35 -15.76
C PRO A 377 -12.91 9.28 -15.88
N GLU A 378 -12.35 9.80 -16.96
CA GLU A 378 -10.89 9.82 -17.20
C GLU A 378 -10.11 10.51 -16.08
N GLU A 379 -10.64 11.60 -15.54
CA GLU A 379 -10.02 12.36 -14.44
C GLU A 379 -9.85 11.54 -13.15
N ASN A 380 -10.59 10.44 -12.99
CA ASN A 380 -10.50 9.56 -11.84
C ASN A 380 -9.37 8.52 -11.97
N LEU A 381 -8.82 8.32 -13.18
CA LEU A 381 -7.80 7.31 -13.42
C LEU A 381 -6.49 7.66 -12.72
N LEU A 382 -5.97 6.71 -11.94
CA LEU A 382 -4.72 6.89 -11.21
C LEU A 382 -3.52 6.27 -11.95
N GLY A 383 -3.71 5.06 -12.49
CA GLY A 383 -2.63 4.32 -13.15
C GLY A 383 -2.88 2.81 -13.21
N PRO A 384 -2.12 2.07 -14.03
CA PRO A 384 -2.17 0.61 -14.06
C PRO A 384 -1.53 -0.01 -12.82
N GLY A 385 -2.07 -1.15 -12.39
CA GLY A 385 -1.42 -2.04 -11.44
C GLY A 385 -0.17 -2.65 -12.06
N LEU A 386 0.98 -2.46 -11.42
CA LEU A 386 2.27 -2.89 -11.95
C LEU A 386 2.64 -4.30 -11.48
N MET A 387 2.63 -4.51 -10.17
CA MET A 387 3.03 -5.77 -9.54
C MET A 387 2.45 -5.93 -8.15
N VAL A 388 2.25 -7.18 -7.75
CA VAL A 388 2.13 -7.57 -6.34
C VAL A 388 3.54 -7.66 -5.78
N TYR A 389 3.82 -6.90 -4.72
CA TYR A 389 5.14 -6.93 -4.07
C TYR A 389 5.14 -7.74 -2.77
N TRP A 390 3.95 -8.03 -2.22
CA TRP A 390 3.76 -8.84 -1.03
C TRP A 390 2.31 -9.32 -0.97
N PRO A 391 1.98 -10.54 -0.51
CA PRO A 391 2.86 -11.57 0.06
C PRO A 391 3.87 -12.14 -0.95
N PHE A 392 4.94 -12.77 -0.46
CA PHE A 392 6.01 -13.25 -1.34
C PHE A 392 5.58 -14.38 -2.29
N GLU A 393 4.58 -15.17 -1.91
CA GLU A 393 4.01 -16.23 -2.75
C GLU A 393 3.33 -15.69 -4.01
N HIS A 394 2.77 -14.48 -3.94
CA HIS A 394 2.13 -13.81 -5.08
C HIS A 394 3.03 -12.74 -5.70
N TRP A 395 4.31 -12.68 -5.31
CA TRP A 395 5.23 -11.67 -5.83
C TRP A 395 5.37 -11.80 -7.35
N GLY A 396 5.08 -10.73 -8.07
CA GLY A 396 5.13 -10.75 -9.52
C GLY A 396 4.34 -9.64 -10.19
N ARG A 397 4.50 -9.53 -11.51
CA ARG A 397 3.73 -8.59 -12.32
C ARG A 397 2.26 -8.99 -12.33
N ILE A 398 1.38 -8.00 -12.24
CA ILE A 398 -0.06 -8.22 -12.42
C ILE A 398 -0.29 -8.49 -13.91
N ARG A 399 -1.02 -9.55 -14.23
CA ARG A 399 -1.33 -9.98 -15.60
C ARG A 399 -2.84 -9.95 -15.86
#